data_AF-A0AAE4HMC3-F1
#
_entry.id   AF-A0AAE4HMC3-F1
#
_cell.length_a   1.000
_cell.length_b   1.000
_cell.length_c   1.000
_cell.angle_alpha   90.00
_cell.angle_beta   90.00
_cell.angle_gamma   90.00
#
_symmetry.space_group_name_H-M   'P 1'
#
loop_
_entity.id
_entity.type
_entity.pdbx_description
1 polymer ?
#
loop_
_entity_poly.entity_id
_entity_poly.type
_entity_poly.pdbx_seq_one_letter_code
_entity_poly.pdbx_strand_id
1 'polypeptide(L)'
;MLANSEPLQQLMDLIEIPVLVQEKVNAAIEELQEQEMITSVHKLLDPVTASAEAKWLSQLYKEESMKELAIHLYAATISWKHIYQPLQIPHEIYLATMRAFTRFLKETKQAGNQDVFDRGFWTWRYLCGLEFRIDQLEFEMIAADHKSKVPQLEGQAYLSLHIPSDAKLVHEQVQENYQSARMFFETYFLAYASAPIVTDTWLLSPKLKEWLPATSNLVLFGNDYELLLTEPEKNDGVLWLFNTISNDVSKYPENTTLQKAAKAWLLAGNAIGSAVGRLK
;
A
#
# COMPACT_ATOMS: atom_id res chain seq x y z
N MET A 1 1.33 26.73 -17.11
CA MET A 1 2.33 26.91 -16.02
C MET A 1 1.90 26.04 -14.84
N LEU A 2 2.31 24.77 -14.87
CA LEU A 2 2.09 23.78 -13.80
C LEU A 2 3.19 23.83 -12.73
N ALA A 3 4.35 24.42 -13.03
CA ALA A 3 5.43 24.65 -12.09
C ALA A 3 4.98 25.60 -10.98
N ASN A 4 5.22 25.21 -9.71
CA ASN A 4 4.87 25.98 -8.51
C ASN A 4 3.37 26.30 -8.37
N SER A 5 2.49 25.37 -8.75
CA SER A 5 1.07 25.53 -8.42
C SER A 5 0.91 25.49 -6.90
N GLU A 6 0.35 26.55 -6.31
CA GLU A 6 0.02 26.65 -4.88
C GLU A 6 -0.64 25.37 -4.31
N PRO A 7 -1.55 24.67 -5.03
CA PRO A 7 -2.14 23.42 -4.54
C PRO A 7 -1.13 22.27 -4.36
N LEU A 8 -0.12 22.15 -5.21
CA LEU A 8 0.88 21.08 -5.09
C LEU A 8 1.78 21.31 -3.89
N GLN A 9 2.27 22.54 -3.73
CA GLN A 9 3.12 22.89 -2.59
C GLN A 9 2.35 22.67 -1.28
N GLN A 10 1.11 23.13 -1.21
CA GLN A 10 0.23 22.91 -0.05
C GLN A 10 0.02 21.41 0.24
N LEU A 11 -0.19 20.59 -0.78
CA LEU A 11 -0.33 19.14 -0.60
C LEU A 11 0.94 18.52 -0.02
N MET A 12 2.10 18.84 -0.60
CA MET A 12 3.39 18.32 -0.13
C MET A 12 3.64 18.66 1.35
N ASP A 13 3.28 19.86 1.78
CA ASP A 13 3.38 20.28 3.17
C ASP A 13 2.40 19.52 4.08
N LEU A 14 1.14 19.38 3.67
CA LEU A 14 0.10 18.70 4.46
C LEU A 14 0.37 17.20 4.66
N ILE A 15 0.95 16.54 3.65
CA ILE A 15 1.32 15.12 3.73
C ILE A 15 2.75 14.92 4.22
N GLU A 16 3.47 16.00 4.54
CA GLU A 16 4.81 15.98 5.15
C GLU A 16 5.91 15.39 4.25
N ILE A 17 5.87 15.69 2.94
CA ILE A 17 6.99 15.37 2.05
C ILE A 17 8.25 16.10 2.56
N PRO A 18 9.42 15.42 2.68
CA PRO A 18 10.64 16.07 3.16
C PRO A 18 11.04 17.26 2.28
N VAL A 19 11.45 18.38 2.90
CA VAL A 19 11.77 19.64 2.20
C VAL A 19 12.70 19.46 0.99
N LEU A 20 13.79 18.69 1.14
CA LEU A 20 14.72 18.42 0.04
C LEU A 20 14.06 17.65 -1.12
N VAL A 21 13.08 16.79 -0.84
CA VAL A 21 12.31 16.09 -1.88
C VAL A 21 11.34 17.06 -2.55
N GLN A 22 10.72 17.98 -1.80
CA GLN A 22 9.85 19.01 -2.37
C GLN A 22 10.61 19.89 -3.39
N GLU A 23 11.82 20.33 -3.04
CA GLU A 23 12.70 21.10 -3.94
C GLU A 23 12.98 20.33 -5.23
N LYS A 24 13.27 19.03 -5.14
CA LYS A 24 13.52 18.16 -6.30
C LYS A 24 12.27 17.92 -7.14
N VAL A 25 11.11 17.76 -6.51
CA VAL A 25 9.82 17.65 -7.21
C VAL A 25 9.53 18.93 -7.99
N ASN A 26 9.71 20.09 -7.37
CA ASN A 26 9.50 21.38 -8.04
C ASN A 26 10.45 21.55 -9.24
N ALA A 27 11.73 21.23 -9.09
CA ALA A 27 12.68 21.23 -10.20
C ALA A 27 12.29 20.25 -11.31
N ALA A 28 11.85 19.04 -10.95
CA ALA A 28 11.41 18.03 -11.92
C ALA A 28 10.21 18.50 -12.75
N ILE A 29 9.27 19.26 -12.16
CA ILE A 29 8.11 19.81 -12.87
C ILE A 29 8.51 20.84 -13.92
N GLU A 30 9.53 21.65 -13.66
CA GLU A 30 10.03 22.63 -14.64
C GLU A 30 10.62 21.97 -15.89
N GLU A 31 11.09 20.73 -15.77
CA GLU A 31 11.63 19.93 -16.87
C GLU A 31 10.57 19.12 -17.62
N LEU A 32 9.39 18.92 -17.04
CA LEU A 32 8.32 18.12 -17.62
C LEU A 32 7.54 18.92 -18.69
N GLN A 33 7.20 18.25 -19.79
CA GLN A 33 6.33 18.83 -20.79
C GLN A 33 4.88 18.89 -20.27
N GLU A 34 4.32 20.10 -20.19
CA GLU A 34 2.99 20.37 -19.62
C GLU A 34 1.89 19.48 -20.20
N GLN A 35 1.88 19.27 -21.53
CA GLN A 35 0.86 18.45 -22.18
C GLN A 35 0.99 16.95 -21.86
N GLU A 36 2.22 16.43 -21.78
CA GLU A 36 2.49 15.01 -21.46
C GLU A 36 2.12 14.73 -20.00
N MET A 37 2.45 15.66 -19.10
CA MET A 37 2.08 15.62 -17.69
C MET A 37 0.56 15.60 -17.50
N ILE A 38 -0.18 16.53 -18.13
CA ILE A 38 -1.66 16.56 -18.07
C ILE A 38 -2.26 15.24 -18.57
N THR A 39 -1.72 14.70 -19.67
CA THR A 39 -2.18 13.43 -20.24
C THR A 39 -1.97 12.27 -19.26
N SER A 40 -0.79 12.20 -18.65
CA SER A 40 -0.45 11.15 -17.67
C SER A 40 -1.33 11.27 -16.42
N VAL A 41 -1.54 12.49 -15.92
CA VAL A 41 -2.41 12.77 -14.76
C VAL A 41 -3.83 12.29 -15.02
N HIS A 42 -4.43 12.59 -16.18
CA HIS A 42 -5.78 12.12 -16.48
C HIS A 42 -5.89 10.59 -16.49
N LYS A 43 -4.89 9.88 -17.03
CA LYS A 43 -4.87 8.42 -17.01
C LYS A 43 -4.69 7.86 -15.60
N LEU A 44 -3.84 8.47 -14.78
CA LEU A 44 -3.64 8.07 -13.38
C LEU A 44 -4.91 8.23 -12.51
N LEU A 45 -5.84 9.08 -12.91
CA LEU A 45 -7.12 9.27 -12.23
C LEU A 45 -8.22 8.30 -12.69
N ASP A 46 -7.98 7.54 -13.78
CA ASP A 46 -8.94 6.59 -14.32
C ASP A 46 -8.57 5.15 -13.91
N PRO A 47 -9.41 4.45 -13.12
CA PRO A 47 -9.17 3.08 -12.71
C PRO A 47 -8.84 2.09 -13.85
N VAL A 48 -9.31 2.36 -15.08
CA VAL A 48 -9.08 1.50 -16.24
C VAL A 48 -7.65 1.66 -16.78
N THR A 49 -7.08 2.86 -16.73
CA THR A 49 -5.80 3.18 -17.38
C THR A 49 -4.65 3.41 -16.39
N ALA A 50 -4.96 3.72 -15.13
CA ALA A 50 -3.99 4.15 -14.12
C ALA A 50 -2.85 3.15 -13.89
N SER A 51 -3.15 1.84 -13.80
CA SER A 51 -2.11 0.83 -13.61
C SER A 51 -1.13 0.75 -14.78
N ALA A 52 -1.65 0.82 -16.01
CA ALA A 52 -0.82 0.78 -17.22
C ALA A 52 0.03 2.05 -17.34
N GLU A 53 -0.53 3.20 -17.03
CA GLU A 53 0.20 4.46 -17.05
C GLU A 53 1.29 4.51 -15.99
N ALA A 54 0.99 4.12 -14.74
CA ALA A 54 1.98 4.06 -13.68
C ALA A 54 3.15 3.14 -14.06
N LYS A 55 2.87 1.96 -14.64
CA LYS A 55 3.91 1.06 -15.14
C LYS A 55 4.76 1.69 -16.24
N TRP A 56 4.14 2.43 -17.16
CA TRP A 56 4.85 3.14 -18.22
C TRP A 56 5.74 4.26 -17.65
N LEU A 57 5.23 5.05 -16.71
CA LEU A 57 5.99 6.11 -16.03
C LEU A 57 7.19 5.56 -15.27
N SER A 58 7.02 4.46 -14.51
CA SER A 58 8.13 3.81 -13.81
C SER A 58 9.23 3.33 -14.75
N GLN A 59 8.89 2.96 -15.99
CA GLN A 59 9.87 2.57 -17.00
C GLN A 59 10.51 3.79 -17.67
N LEU A 60 9.73 4.84 -17.95
CA LEU A 60 10.20 6.06 -18.59
C LEU A 60 11.18 6.83 -17.68
N TYR A 61 10.83 7.00 -16.42
CA TYR A 61 11.60 7.77 -15.43
C TYR A 61 12.39 6.89 -14.46
N LYS A 62 12.79 5.69 -14.90
CA LYS A 62 13.54 4.74 -14.08
C LYS A 62 14.79 5.35 -13.41
N GLU A 63 15.50 6.20 -14.15
CA GLU A 63 16.71 6.90 -13.66
C GLU A 63 16.41 8.32 -13.14
N GLU A 64 15.15 8.76 -13.23
CA GLU A 64 14.70 10.12 -12.90
C GLU A 64 13.42 10.09 -12.04
N SER A 65 13.39 9.22 -11.03
CA SER A 65 12.17 8.90 -10.25
C SER A 65 11.44 10.12 -9.64
N MET A 66 12.13 11.26 -9.45
CA MET A 66 11.49 12.51 -9.01
C MET A 66 10.50 13.07 -10.04
N LYS A 67 10.70 12.83 -11.34
CA LYS A 67 9.73 13.17 -12.40
C LYS A 67 8.46 12.32 -12.29
N GLU A 68 8.60 11.03 -12.03
CA GLU A 68 7.45 10.16 -11.76
C GLU A 68 6.71 10.60 -10.48
N LEU A 69 7.44 10.87 -9.39
CA LEU A 69 6.87 11.39 -8.16
C LEU A 69 6.12 12.71 -8.38
N ALA A 70 6.70 13.64 -9.15
CA ALA A 70 6.07 14.90 -9.49
C ALA A 70 4.71 14.71 -10.20
N ILE A 71 4.65 13.82 -11.19
CA ILE A 71 3.41 13.49 -11.91
C ILE A 71 2.38 12.88 -10.97
N HIS A 72 2.79 11.95 -10.10
CA HIS A 72 1.90 11.30 -9.14
C HIS A 72 1.38 12.26 -8.07
N LEU A 73 2.23 13.13 -7.51
CA LEU A 73 1.81 14.15 -6.54
C LEU A 73 0.89 15.19 -7.19
N TYR A 74 1.15 15.59 -8.44
CA TYR A 74 0.24 16.46 -9.14
C TYR A 74 -1.12 15.78 -9.36
N ALA A 75 -1.15 14.51 -9.78
CA ALA A 75 -2.39 13.75 -9.87
C ALA A 75 -3.11 13.65 -8.51
N ALA A 76 -2.37 13.55 -7.40
CA ALA A 76 -2.97 13.55 -6.06
C ALA A 76 -3.66 14.88 -5.73
N THR A 77 -3.16 16.03 -6.20
CA THR A 77 -3.88 17.31 -6.04
C THR A 77 -5.21 17.32 -6.78
N ILE A 78 -5.24 16.69 -7.96
CA ILE A 78 -6.43 16.63 -8.81
C ILE A 78 -7.43 15.61 -8.25
N SER A 79 -6.96 14.48 -7.69
CA SER A 79 -7.82 13.44 -7.12
C SER A 79 -8.73 13.98 -6.02
N TRP A 80 -8.25 14.91 -5.19
CA TRP A 80 -9.09 15.59 -4.18
C TRP A 80 -10.37 16.19 -4.79
N LYS A 81 -10.22 16.98 -5.87
CA LYS A 81 -11.34 17.68 -6.51
C LYS A 81 -12.26 16.75 -7.30
N HIS A 82 -11.71 15.69 -7.89
CA HIS A 82 -12.44 14.83 -8.81
C HIS A 82 -13.08 13.60 -8.14
N ILE A 83 -12.56 13.16 -6.99
CA ILE A 83 -13.01 11.94 -6.33
C ILE A 83 -13.55 12.26 -4.93
N TYR A 84 -12.73 12.87 -4.07
CA TYR A 84 -13.04 13.01 -2.65
C TYR A 84 -14.12 14.06 -2.41
N GLN A 85 -14.00 15.25 -3.01
CA GLN A 85 -15.00 16.32 -2.86
C GLN A 85 -16.40 15.93 -3.36
N PRO A 86 -16.57 15.35 -4.56
CA PRO A 86 -17.89 14.97 -5.06
C PRO A 86 -18.56 13.86 -4.22
N LEU A 87 -17.76 12.94 -3.67
CA LEU A 87 -18.24 11.88 -2.77
C LEU A 87 -18.41 12.36 -1.32
N GLN A 88 -18.02 13.60 -1.01
CA GLN A 88 -18.03 14.17 0.34
C GLN A 88 -17.20 13.33 1.34
N ILE A 89 -16.13 12.70 0.85
CA ILE A 89 -15.19 11.97 1.70
C ILE A 89 -14.41 12.98 2.56
N PRO A 90 -14.25 12.75 3.87
CA PRO A 90 -13.56 13.68 4.75
C PRO A 90 -12.12 13.95 4.30
N HIS A 91 -11.68 15.20 4.44
CA HIS A 91 -10.33 15.61 4.08
C HIS A 91 -9.25 14.85 4.86
N GLU A 92 -9.55 14.42 6.09
CA GLU A 92 -8.65 13.59 6.90
C GLU A 92 -8.37 12.21 6.28
N ILE A 93 -9.36 11.58 5.63
CA ILE A 93 -9.17 10.31 4.90
C ILE A 93 -8.30 10.53 3.68
N TYR A 94 -8.52 11.62 2.94
CA TYR A 94 -7.66 12.02 1.82
C TYR A 94 -6.21 12.19 2.28
N LEU A 95 -5.96 13.00 3.30
CA LEU A 95 -4.61 13.23 3.81
C LEU A 95 -3.97 11.95 4.36
N ALA A 96 -4.73 11.13 5.10
CA ALA A 96 -4.24 9.85 5.60
C ALA A 96 -3.83 8.91 4.46
N THR A 97 -4.60 8.88 3.37
CA THR A 97 -4.32 8.09 2.17
C THR A 97 -3.09 8.63 1.44
N MET A 98 -3.02 9.95 1.18
CA MET A 98 -1.90 10.56 0.45
C MET A 98 -0.59 10.58 1.25
N ARG A 99 -0.63 10.45 2.58
CA ARG A 99 0.59 10.24 3.40
C ARG A 99 1.34 8.94 3.07
N ALA A 100 0.76 8.05 2.26
CA ALA A 100 1.49 6.93 1.66
C ALA A 100 2.74 7.37 0.90
N PHE A 101 2.71 8.50 0.18
CA PHE A 101 3.89 9.03 -0.53
C PHE A 101 5.05 9.30 0.44
N THR A 102 4.77 9.98 1.55
CA THR A 102 5.75 10.26 2.60
C THR A 102 6.26 8.99 3.27
N ARG A 103 5.38 8.03 3.54
CA ARG A 103 5.76 6.72 4.09
C ARG A 103 6.72 5.98 3.16
N PHE A 104 6.41 5.91 1.88
CA PHE A 104 7.25 5.27 0.87
C PHE A 104 8.62 5.94 0.71
N LEU A 105 8.69 7.27 0.72
CA LEU A 105 9.97 8.00 0.69
C LEU A 105 10.81 7.75 1.95
N LYS A 106 10.16 7.57 3.11
CA LYS A 106 10.86 7.20 4.36
C LYS A 106 11.41 5.77 4.26
N GLU A 107 10.65 4.83 3.70
CA GLU A 107 11.07 3.44 3.48
C GLU A 107 12.27 3.35 2.53
N THR A 108 12.23 4.04 1.38
CA THR A 108 13.35 4.02 0.41
C THR A 108 14.63 4.59 1.02
N LYS A 109 14.49 5.68 1.78
CA LYS A 109 15.61 6.26 2.55
C LYS A 109 16.16 5.29 3.59
N GLN A 110 15.32 4.56 4.31
CA GLN A 110 15.75 3.55 5.30
C GLN A 110 16.47 2.37 4.64
N ALA A 111 16.07 2.00 3.41
CA ALA A 111 16.73 0.97 2.61
C ALA A 111 18.06 1.43 1.99
N GLY A 112 18.49 2.69 2.20
CA GLY A 112 19.75 3.24 1.72
C GLY A 112 19.65 4.02 0.40
N ASN A 113 18.45 4.09 -0.20
CA ASN A 113 18.21 4.84 -1.43
C ASN A 113 17.72 6.25 -1.09
N GLN A 114 18.65 7.19 -0.93
CA GLN A 114 18.27 8.59 -0.77
C GLN A 114 17.67 9.12 -2.07
N ASP A 115 16.54 9.81 -1.96
CA ASP A 115 15.91 10.53 -3.07
C ASP A 115 15.48 9.64 -4.24
N VAL A 116 14.93 8.47 -3.94
CA VAL A 116 14.31 7.57 -4.93
C VAL A 116 12.84 7.36 -4.59
N PHE A 117 11.98 7.52 -5.60
CA PHE A 117 10.60 7.07 -5.57
C PHE A 117 10.47 5.79 -6.40
N ASP A 118 10.02 4.69 -5.79
CA ASP A 118 9.95 3.37 -6.42
C ASP A 118 8.58 2.70 -6.22
N ARG A 119 7.55 3.47 -5.84
CA ARG A 119 6.19 3.00 -5.52
C ARG A 119 5.13 3.48 -6.50
N GLY A 120 5.52 3.87 -7.71
CA GLY A 120 4.59 4.20 -8.79
C GLY A 120 3.59 3.07 -9.06
N PHE A 121 4.08 1.82 -9.07
CA PHE A 121 3.26 0.60 -9.23
C PHE A 121 2.17 0.40 -8.17
N TRP A 122 2.25 1.11 -7.04
CA TRP A 122 1.26 1.05 -5.95
C TRP A 122 0.37 2.29 -5.92
N THR A 123 1.00 3.47 -5.88
CA THR A 123 0.34 4.75 -5.59
C THR A 123 -0.79 5.13 -6.54
N TRP A 124 -0.83 4.60 -7.76
CA TRP A 124 -1.92 4.85 -8.71
C TRP A 124 -3.30 4.49 -8.15
N ARG A 125 -3.39 3.51 -7.24
CA ARG A 125 -4.66 3.11 -6.58
C ARG A 125 -5.24 4.24 -5.72
N TYR A 126 -4.37 4.98 -5.03
CA TYR A 126 -4.79 6.14 -4.24
C TYR A 126 -5.25 7.29 -5.15
N LEU A 127 -4.58 7.45 -6.31
CA LEU A 127 -4.83 8.54 -7.25
C LEU A 127 -6.21 8.40 -7.92
N CYS A 128 -6.57 7.20 -8.36
CA CYS A 128 -7.87 6.92 -8.97
C CYS A 128 -8.98 6.56 -7.96
N GLY A 129 -8.69 6.61 -6.64
CA GLY A 129 -9.69 6.41 -5.59
C GLY A 129 -10.16 4.96 -5.44
N LEU A 130 -9.31 3.99 -5.78
CA LEU A 130 -9.59 2.58 -5.50
C LEU A 130 -9.19 2.16 -4.10
N GLU A 131 -8.15 2.79 -3.53
CA GLU A 131 -7.59 2.43 -2.24
C GLU A 131 -7.60 3.61 -1.28
N PHE A 132 -8.07 3.37 -0.06
CA PHE A 132 -8.18 4.38 1.00
C PHE A 132 -7.51 3.88 2.27
N ARG A 133 -6.82 4.79 2.97
CA ARG A 133 -6.37 4.53 4.33
C ARG A 133 -7.48 4.88 5.32
N ILE A 134 -7.92 3.86 6.05
CA ILE A 134 -8.88 4.00 7.16
C ILE A 134 -8.15 3.61 8.44
N ASP A 135 -8.03 4.58 9.35
CA ASP A 135 -7.18 4.50 10.54
C ASP A 135 -5.73 4.09 10.19
N GLN A 136 -5.35 2.85 10.53
CA GLN A 136 -4.00 2.33 10.32
C GLN A 136 -3.88 1.40 9.12
N LEU A 137 -5.00 0.97 8.53
CA LEU A 137 -5.04 -0.03 7.46
C LEU A 137 -5.49 0.59 6.14
N GLU A 138 -5.20 -0.09 5.04
CA GLU A 138 -5.58 0.37 3.70
C GLU A 138 -6.53 -0.64 3.06
N PHE A 139 -7.53 -0.15 2.34
CA PHE A 139 -8.60 -0.96 1.77
C PHE A 139 -8.80 -0.58 0.30
N GLU A 140 -8.52 -1.53 -0.58
CA GLU A 140 -8.67 -1.42 -2.02
C GLU A 140 -9.98 -2.09 -2.47
N MET A 141 -10.80 -1.37 -3.24
CA MET A 141 -11.99 -1.93 -3.87
C MET A 141 -11.61 -2.80 -5.07
N ILE A 142 -11.94 -4.09 -4.99
CA ILE A 142 -11.72 -5.05 -6.08
C ILE A 142 -13.06 -5.39 -6.73
N ALA A 143 -13.17 -5.13 -8.03
CA ALA A 143 -14.37 -5.41 -8.82
C ALA A 143 -14.57 -6.91 -9.06
N ALA A 144 -15.82 -7.30 -9.32
CA ALA A 144 -16.23 -8.70 -9.49
C ALA A 144 -15.60 -9.40 -10.71
N ASP A 145 -15.21 -8.65 -11.74
CA ASP A 145 -14.54 -9.16 -12.93
C ASP A 145 -13.01 -9.28 -12.77
N HIS A 146 -12.47 -8.89 -11.61
CA HIS A 146 -11.07 -9.10 -11.28
C HIS A 146 -10.75 -10.60 -11.20
N LYS A 147 -9.66 -11.00 -11.87
CA LYS A 147 -9.18 -12.39 -11.85
C LYS A 147 -8.44 -12.67 -10.55
N SER A 148 -9.14 -13.30 -9.60
CA SER A 148 -8.54 -13.76 -8.36
C SER A 148 -7.75 -15.06 -8.56
N LYS A 149 -6.66 -15.23 -7.80
CA LYS A 149 -5.96 -16.52 -7.65
C LYS A 149 -6.71 -17.50 -6.71
N VAL A 150 -7.79 -17.03 -6.08
CA VAL A 150 -8.64 -17.79 -5.16
C VAL A 150 -10.01 -18.00 -5.80
N PRO A 151 -10.36 -19.25 -6.20
CA PRO A 151 -11.62 -19.53 -6.90
C PRO A 151 -12.88 -19.07 -6.17
N GLN A 152 -12.87 -19.08 -4.83
CA GLN A 152 -13.99 -18.66 -3.99
C GLN A 152 -14.30 -17.15 -4.09
N LEU A 153 -13.38 -16.36 -4.64
CA LEU A 153 -13.55 -14.92 -4.86
C LEU A 153 -13.87 -14.58 -6.32
N GLU A 154 -13.85 -15.55 -7.24
CA GLU A 154 -14.17 -15.29 -8.65
C GLU A 154 -15.63 -14.81 -8.81
N GLY A 155 -15.83 -13.75 -9.60
CA GLY A 155 -17.16 -13.19 -9.84
C GLY A 155 -17.73 -12.39 -8.65
N GLN A 156 -16.94 -12.17 -7.59
CA GLN A 156 -17.36 -11.42 -6.40
C GLN A 156 -16.50 -10.17 -6.20
N ALA A 157 -17.12 -9.03 -5.95
CA ALA A 157 -16.42 -7.84 -5.51
C ALA A 157 -16.01 -7.97 -4.04
N TYR A 158 -14.82 -7.49 -3.67
CA TYR A 158 -14.29 -7.59 -2.31
C TYR A 158 -13.42 -6.38 -1.96
N LEU A 159 -13.16 -6.19 -0.66
CA LEU A 159 -12.20 -5.21 -0.16
C LEU A 159 -10.87 -5.91 0.11
N SER A 160 -9.84 -5.59 -0.67
CA SER A 160 -8.48 -6.05 -0.41
C SER A 160 -7.85 -5.19 0.68
N LEU A 161 -7.59 -5.78 1.84
CA LEU A 161 -6.93 -5.16 2.97
C LEU A 161 -5.42 -5.26 2.83
N HIS A 162 -4.77 -4.11 2.90
CA HIS A 162 -3.33 -3.92 2.90
C HIS A 162 -2.87 -3.40 4.26
N ILE A 163 -1.66 -3.78 4.67
CA ILE A 163 -1.11 -3.50 6.00
C ILE A 163 0.14 -2.61 5.82
N PRO A 164 -0.01 -1.29 6.01
CA PRO A 164 1.10 -0.36 5.88
C PRO A 164 2.19 -0.60 6.92
N SER A 165 3.43 -0.26 6.57
CA SER A 165 4.61 -0.51 7.43
C SER A 165 4.58 0.20 8.78
N ASP A 166 3.76 1.25 8.90
CA ASP A 166 3.55 2.01 10.14
C ASP A 166 2.35 1.54 10.96
N ALA A 167 1.58 0.54 10.47
CA ALA A 167 0.45 -0.01 11.18
C ALA A 167 0.90 -0.77 12.43
N LYS A 168 0.26 -0.48 13.56
CA LYS A 168 0.44 -1.26 14.80
C LYS A 168 -0.62 -2.33 14.84
N LEU A 169 -0.19 -3.59 14.75
CA LEU A 169 -1.09 -4.74 14.81
C LEU A 169 -1.51 -5.09 16.25
N VAL A 170 -1.82 -4.09 17.08
CA VAL A 170 -2.46 -4.34 18.38
C VAL A 170 -3.86 -4.87 18.11
N HIS A 171 -4.17 -6.09 18.54
CA HIS A 171 -5.36 -6.82 18.06
C HIS A 171 -6.67 -6.05 18.27
N GLU A 172 -6.86 -5.45 19.45
CA GLU A 172 -8.05 -4.64 19.75
C GLU A 172 -8.21 -3.46 18.79
N GLN A 173 -7.13 -2.74 18.47
CA GLN A 173 -7.15 -1.61 17.52
C GLN A 173 -7.41 -2.09 16.09
N VAL A 174 -6.89 -3.26 15.71
CA VAL A 174 -7.14 -3.83 14.39
C VAL A 174 -8.62 -4.18 14.22
N GLN A 175 -9.26 -4.71 15.25
CA GLN A 175 -10.71 -4.97 15.26
C GLN A 175 -11.52 -3.68 15.10
N GLU A 176 -11.13 -2.61 15.79
CA GLU A 176 -11.74 -1.27 15.61
C GLU A 176 -11.58 -0.77 14.17
N ASN A 177 -10.37 -0.88 13.59
CA ASN A 177 -10.11 -0.45 12.21
C ASN A 177 -11.01 -1.19 11.19
N TYR A 178 -11.33 -2.47 11.41
CA TYR A 178 -12.27 -3.19 10.54
C TYR A 178 -13.67 -2.58 10.60
N GLN A 179 -14.13 -2.17 11.78
CA GLN A 179 -15.44 -1.53 11.94
C GLN A 179 -15.45 -0.12 11.31
N SER A 180 -14.38 0.66 11.50
CA SER A 180 -14.21 1.95 10.81
C SER A 180 -14.29 1.81 9.29
N ALA A 181 -13.62 0.80 8.73
CA ALA A 181 -13.67 0.53 7.31
C ALA A 181 -15.08 0.15 6.84
N ARG A 182 -15.80 -0.69 7.59
CA ARG A 182 -17.20 -1.04 7.29
C ARG A 182 -18.08 0.19 7.20
N MET A 183 -18.04 1.06 8.21
CA MET A 183 -18.79 2.31 8.23
C MET A 183 -18.43 3.22 7.05
N PHE A 184 -17.14 3.31 6.72
CA PHE A 184 -16.66 4.09 5.58
C PHE A 184 -17.26 3.59 4.25
N PHE A 185 -17.14 2.30 3.94
CA PHE A 185 -17.65 1.76 2.68
C PHE A 185 -19.19 1.75 2.63
N GLU A 186 -19.87 1.53 3.74
CA GLU A 186 -21.34 1.69 3.84
C GLU A 186 -21.80 3.11 3.52
N THR A 187 -21.03 4.11 3.94
CA THR A 187 -21.35 5.53 3.74
C THR A 187 -21.06 6.01 2.31
N TYR A 188 -19.89 5.68 1.78
CA TYR A 188 -19.38 6.30 0.55
C TYR A 188 -19.45 5.40 -0.69
N PHE A 189 -19.52 4.07 -0.51
CA PHE A 189 -19.41 3.09 -1.58
C PHE A 189 -20.39 1.93 -1.39
N LEU A 190 -21.69 2.21 -1.54
CA LEU A 190 -22.77 1.26 -1.21
C LEU A 190 -22.64 -0.12 -1.91
N ALA A 191 -22.05 -0.17 -3.11
CA ALA A 191 -21.77 -1.42 -3.83
C ALA A 191 -20.77 -2.34 -3.08
N TYR A 192 -19.96 -1.79 -2.18
CA TYR A 192 -18.95 -2.48 -1.37
C TYR A 192 -19.30 -2.57 0.11
N ALA A 193 -20.44 -2.02 0.56
CA ALA A 193 -20.89 -2.00 1.95
C ALA A 193 -20.77 -3.39 2.63
N SER A 194 -21.28 -4.43 1.96
CA SER A 194 -21.28 -5.81 2.42
C SER A 194 -20.19 -6.68 1.77
N ALA A 195 -19.26 -6.09 1.02
CA ALA A 195 -18.21 -6.85 0.34
C ALA A 195 -17.30 -7.55 1.36
N PRO A 196 -16.87 -8.80 1.15
CA PRO A 196 -15.95 -9.47 2.07
C PRO A 196 -14.62 -8.70 2.14
N ILE A 197 -14.01 -8.68 3.33
CA ILE A 197 -12.65 -8.16 3.50
C ILE A 197 -11.69 -9.34 3.34
N VAL A 198 -10.72 -9.19 2.44
CA VAL A 198 -9.74 -10.22 2.08
C VAL A 198 -8.36 -9.63 2.22
N THR A 199 -7.37 -10.40 2.67
CA THR A 199 -5.97 -9.98 2.65
C THR A 199 -5.08 -11.10 2.14
N ASP A 200 -4.01 -10.76 1.43
CA ASP A 200 -2.99 -11.66 0.92
C ASP A 200 -1.65 -11.26 1.54
N THR A 201 -1.20 -12.00 2.56
CA THR A 201 -0.05 -11.58 3.35
C THR A 201 0.68 -12.74 4.01
N TRP A 202 2.00 -12.54 4.21
CA TRP A 202 2.84 -13.44 5.01
C TRP A 202 2.39 -13.49 6.48
N LEU A 203 1.69 -12.46 6.94
CA LEU A 203 1.13 -12.39 8.29
C LEU A 203 -0.01 -13.40 8.54
N LEU A 204 -0.51 -14.04 7.48
CA LEU A 204 -1.45 -15.18 7.57
C LEU A 204 -0.75 -16.54 7.45
N SER A 205 0.58 -16.58 7.39
CA SER A 205 1.31 -17.86 7.36
C SER A 205 0.95 -18.73 8.57
N PRO A 206 0.55 -20.00 8.35
CA PRO A 206 0.32 -20.94 9.46
C PRO A 206 1.53 -21.09 10.40
N LYS A 207 2.75 -20.84 9.91
CA LYS A 207 3.98 -20.91 10.70
C LYS A 207 4.03 -19.93 11.86
N LEU A 208 3.32 -18.79 11.77
CA LEU A 208 3.28 -17.84 12.88
C LEU A 208 2.62 -18.45 14.13
N LYS A 209 1.66 -19.35 13.97
CA LYS A 209 1.02 -20.07 15.09
C LYS A 209 1.92 -21.13 15.72
N GLU A 210 2.88 -21.65 14.95
CA GLU A 210 3.89 -22.60 15.46
C GLU A 210 5.01 -21.88 16.22
N TRP A 211 5.37 -20.66 15.79
CA TRP A 211 6.53 -19.93 16.31
C TRP A 211 6.24 -18.96 17.44
N LEU A 212 4.99 -18.52 17.57
CA LEU A 212 4.58 -17.49 18.52
C LEU A 212 3.52 -18.01 19.50
N PRO A 213 3.46 -17.47 20.73
CA PRO A 213 2.41 -17.82 21.66
C PRO A 213 1.04 -17.40 21.12
N ALA A 214 -0.02 -18.09 21.55
CA ALA A 214 -1.40 -17.80 21.14
C ALA A 214 -1.87 -16.37 21.49
N THR A 215 -1.23 -15.73 22.46
CA THR A 215 -1.49 -14.33 22.88
C THR A 215 -0.74 -13.30 22.04
N SER A 216 0.10 -13.71 21.08
CA SER A 216 0.78 -12.80 20.18
C SER A 216 -0.24 -12.10 19.29
N ASN A 217 -0.11 -10.79 19.17
CA ASN A 217 -0.88 -9.95 18.26
C ASN A 217 -0.94 -10.50 16.82
N LEU A 218 0.16 -11.05 16.29
CA LEU A 218 0.18 -11.63 14.94
C LEU A 218 -0.64 -12.92 14.84
N VAL A 219 -0.65 -13.73 15.90
CA VAL A 219 -1.46 -14.95 15.96
C VAL A 219 -2.93 -14.60 16.10
N LEU A 220 -3.26 -13.59 16.92
CA LEU A 220 -4.62 -13.07 17.07
C LEU A 220 -5.14 -12.49 15.76
N PHE A 221 -4.35 -11.65 15.08
CA PHE A 221 -4.66 -11.16 13.73
C PHE A 221 -4.95 -12.32 12.77
N GLY A 222 -4.07 -13.33 12.70
CA GLY A 222 -4.29 -14.49 11.84
C GLY A 222 -5.47 -15.39 12.25
N ASN A 223 -6.02 -15.22 13.45
CA ASN A 223 -7.24 -15.92 13.90
C ASN A 223 -8.52 -15.22 13.45
N ASP A 224 -8.46 -13.95 13.05
CA ASP A 224 -9.60 -13.20 12.52
C ASP A 224 -10.02 -13.68 11.13
N TYR A 225 -9.14 -14.42 10.44
CA TYR A 225 -9.33 -14.85 9.06
C TYR A 225 -9.62 -16.35 8.93
N GLU A 226 -10.51 -16.66 7.99
CA GLU A 226 -10.62 -17.98 7.36
C GLU A 226 -9.64 -18.04 6.18
N LEU A 227 -8.72 -19.01 6.18
CA LEU A 227 -7.76 -19.15 5.09
C LEU A 227 -8.44 -19.74 3.86
N LEU A 228 -8.35 -19.04 2.72
CA LEU A 228 -8.88 -19.47 1.44
C LEU A 228 -7.81 -20.16 0.58
N LEU A 229 -6.56 -19.73 0.71
CA LEU A 229 -5.40 -20.27 -0.02
C LEU A 229 -4.15 -20.15 0.85
N THR A 230 -3.34 -21.21 0.93
CA THR A 230 -2.03 -21.18 1.58
C THR A 230 -0.94 -21.38 0.55
N GLU A 231 0.12 -20.58 0.63
CA GLU A 231 1.25 -20.57 -0.31
C GLU A 231 2.55 -20.76 0.49
N PRO A 232 2.87 -22.01 0.90
CA PRO A 232 3.98 -22.29 1.80
C PRO A 232 5.35 -21.95 1.21
N GLU A 233 5.48 -21.92 -0.12
CA GLU A 233 6.74 -21.65 -0.83
C GLU A 233 7.03 -20.15 -1.01
N LYS A 234 6.10 -19.27 -0.63
CA LYS A 234 6.32 -17.81 -0.72
C LYS A 234 7.21 -17.31 0.40
N ASN A 235 7.98 -16.26 0.10
CA ASN A 235 8.92 -15.68 1.07
C ASN A 235 8.86 -14.15 1.14
N ASP A 236 7.71 -13.57 0.77
CA ASP A 236 7.47 -12.13 0.70
C ASP A 236 7.65 -11.44 2.06
N GLY A 237 7.54 -12.20 3.16
CA GLY A 237 7.75 -11.72 4.53
C GLY A 237 9.20 -11.45 4.93
N VAL A 238 10.21 -11.90 4.16
CA VAL A 238 11.63 -11.76 4.53
C VAL A 238 12.03 -10.30 4.67
N LEU A 239 11.69 -9.48 3.68
CA LEU A 239 12.01 -8.05 3.69
C LEU A 239 11.42 -7.38 4.95
N TRP A 240 10.17 -7.67 5.27
CA TRP A 240 9.46 -7.07 6.38
C TRP A 240 9.93 -7.55 7.75
N LEU A 241 10.28 -8.84 7.87
CA LEU A 241 10.69 -9.43 9.14
C LEU A 241 12.15 -9.11 9.50
N PHE A 242 13.02 -9.06 8.50
CA PHE A 242 14.47 -8.94 8.71
C PHE A 242 15.07 -7.61 8.21
N ASN A 243 14.28 -6.78 7.53
CA ASN A 243 14.72 -5.52 6.93
C ASN A 243 15.94 -5.69 6.01
N THR A 244 15.93 -6.74 5.19
CA THR A 244 17.03 -7.08 4.29
C THR A 244 16.54 -7.77 3.02
N ILE A 245 17.24 -7.50 1.92
CA ILE A 245 17.09 -8.19 0.62
C ILE A 245 18.23 -9.19 0.38
N SER A 246 19.10 -9.40 1.36
CA SER A 246 20.23 -10.32 1.23
C SER A 246 19.74 -11.76 1.12
N ASN A 247 20.31 -12.54 0.21
CA ASN A 247 20.06 -13.99 0.12
C ASN A 247 20.85 -14.79 1.18
N ASP A 248 21.73 -14.14 1.94
CA ASP A 248 22.53 -14.79 2.98
C ASP A 248 21.77 -14.82 4.31
N VAL A 249 20.94 -15.85 4.47
CA VAL A 249 20.10 -16.07 5.67
C VAL A 249 20.94 -16.10 6.96
N SER A 250 22.21 -16.52 6.90
CA SER A 250 23.08 -16.60 8.09
C SER A 250 23.28 -15.24 8.78
N LYS A 251 23.15 -14.14 8.03
CA LYS A 251 23.32 -12.77 8.51
C LYS A 251 22.03 -12.12 9.01
N TYR A 252 20.90 -12.80 8.92
CA TYR A 252 19.62 -12.23 9.34
C TYR A 252 19.62 -11.96 10.86
N PRO A 253 19.03 -10.83 11.30
CA PRO A 253 18.94 -10.51 12.72
C PRO A 253 18.10 -11.54 13.48
N GLU A 254 18.38 -11.68 14.78
CA GLU A 254 17.72 -12.62 15.70
C GLU A 254 17.27 -11.91 16.98
N ASN A 255 16.84 -10.66 16.85
CA ASN A 255 16.53 -9.79 17.99
C ASN A 255 15.20 -10.16 18.65
N THR A 256 14.30 -10.83 17.93
CA THR A 256 12.98 -11.25 18.42
C THR A 256 12.79 -12.76 18.32
N THR A 257 11.84 -13.31 19.08
CA THR A 257 11.44 -14.72 18.99
C THR A 257 11.04 -15.10 17.57
N LEU A 258 10.27 -14.24 16.90
CA LEU A 258 9.86 -14.47 15.51
C LEU A 258 11.07 -14.55 14.57
N GLN A 259 12.01 -13.61 14.70
CA GLN A 259 13.21 -13.59 13.87
C GLN A 259 14.06 -14.85 14.06
N LYS A 260 14.26 -15.31 15.31
CA LYS A 260 14.99 -16.56 15.61
C LYS A 260 14.32 -17.78 14.96
N ALA A 261 13.01 -17.91 15.14
CA ALA A 261 12.26 -19.05 14.60
C ALA A 261 12.24 -19.06 13.06
N ALA A 262 11.95 -17.91 12.44
CA ALA A 262 11.95 -17.76 11.00
C ALA A 262 13.34 -17.99 10.40
N LYS A 263 14.41 -17.45 11.00
CA LYS A 263 15.78 -17.67 10.50
C LYS A 263 16.18 -19.14 10.56
N ALA A 264 15.89 -19.82 11.67
CA ALA A 264 16.15 -21.27 11.78
C ALA A 264 15.39 -22.06 10.71
N TRP A 265 14.13 -21.70 10.44
CA TRP A 265 13.31 -22.32 9.41
C TRP A 265 13.85 -22.12 7.99
N LEU A 266 14.29 -20.89 7.68
CA LEU A 266 14.91 -20.53 6.40
C LEU A 266 16.26 -21.24 6.21
N LEU A 267 17.10 -21.33 7.25
CA LEU A 267 18.38 -22.07 7.19
C LEU A 267 18.19 -23.56 6.93
N ALA A 268 17.04 -24.12 7.29
CA ALA A 268 16.66 -25.50 6.98
C ALA A 268 16.13 -25.67 5.53
N GLY A 269 16.17 -24.61 4.70
CA GLY A 269 15.80 -24.66 3.29
C GLY A 269 14.31 -24.47 3.01
N ASN A 270 13.53 -24.01 4.00
CA ASN A 270 12.10 -23.76 3.85
C ASN A 270 11.82 -22.27 3.56
N ALA A 271 10.56 -21.94 3.25
CA ALA A 271 10.06 -20.58 3.14
C ALA A 271 9.08 -20.23 4.28
N ILE A 272 8.93 -18.94 4.59
CA ILE A 272 8.01 -18.46 5.65
C ILE A 272 6.55 -18.78 5.29
N GLY A 273 6.22 -18.74 4.00
CA GLY A 273 4.88 -18.90 3.47
C GLY A 273 4.05 -17.61 3.56
N SER A 274 3.00 -17.58 2.75
CA SER A 274 1.94 -16.56 2.79
C SER A 274 0.58 -17.24 2.68
N ALA A 275 -0.49 -16.51 2.96
CA ALA A 275 -1.83 -17.00 2.71
C ALA A 275 -2.79 -15.86 2.32
N VAL A 276 -3.83 -16.25 1.59
CA VAL A 276 -5.02 -15.42 1.39
C VAL A 276 -6.07 -15.81 2.41
N GLY A 277 -6.56 -14.83 3.14
CA GLY A 277 -7.62 -15.02 4.12
C GLY A 277 -8.79 -14.08 3.89
N ARG A 278 -10.00 -14.56 4.18
CA ARG A 278 -11.21 -13.75 4.29
C ARG A 278 -11.52 -13.51 5.76
N LEU A 279 -11.77 -12.25 6.13
CA LEU A 279 -12.17 -11.88 7.48
C LEU A 279 -13.49 -12.60 7.83
N LYS A 280 -13.55 -13.19 9.03
CA LYS A 280 -14.72 -13.97 9.52
C LYS A 280 -15.93 -13.10 9.84
#